data_AF-A0A538BGP2-F1
#
_entry.id   AF-A0A538BGP2-F1
#
_cell.length_a   1.000
_cell.length_b   1.000
_cell.length_c   1.000
_cell.angle_alpha   90.00
_cell.angle_beta   90.00
_cell.angle_gamma   90.00
#
_symmetry.space_group_name_H-M   'P 1'
#
loop_
_entity.id
_entity.type
_entity.pdbx_description
1 polymer ?
#
loop_
_entity_poly.entity_id
_entity_poly.type
_entity_poly.pdbx_seq_one_letter_code
_entity_poly.pdbx_strand_id
1 'polypeptide(L)'
;MTDWDLTTTSDIYLVPSSGGEPKRLTATDGAYARPSWSPRGSHIAAFFVPGAFDDPRHARVVVVDAARGDRSMLTEDLDRNCLPYPPIREPLWDDDQLIFAIEDAGTVPLYRVSTEGASQPRRILGQDGWVTGYDLAGGTLVHALTTPTLPSELFVGERRLSDVSLSFRKDVELSRPEPFTVIAPDGARIDAWVMRPVDFDEEQTYPAVLNIHGGPFTQYGQRFFDEFQVQTGAGSVVVYANPRGSSGYAEEWGRAIRGPVEGGPGWGSVDYDDLMAVVDEAVKRYRFIDPDRLAVMGGSYGGYMTSWIVGHTDRFRCAISERAVNDMASEDGTSDLAGFFRGYVGAAAWEEPNAYARISPLSYAADMTSPLLILHSEEDLRCPINQGEQLFTVLRSMRRDVELIRFPAESHELTRSGSPTHRVQRFEIVLEFLNRHLREGASA
;
A
#
# COMPACT_ATOMS: atom_id res chain seq x y z
N MET A 1 -30.64 14.89 -13.65
CA MET A 1 -29.21 14.76 -13.94
C MET A 1 -28.63 13.99 -12.78
N THR A 2 -27.95 12.89 -13.05
CA THR A 2 -27.30 12.09 -12.01
C THR A 2 -25.83 12.48 -12.02
N ASP A 3 -25.35 13.07 -10.93
CA ASP A 3 -23.97 13.51 -10.71
C ASP A 3 -23.08 12.29 -10.37
N TRP A 4 -23.09 11.29 -11.25
CA TRP A 4 -22.38 10.02 -11.08
C TRP A 4 -20.86 10.23 -11.05
N ASP A 5 -20.39 11.30 -11.67
CA ASP A 5 -19.01 11.77 -11.66
C ASP A 5 -18.61 12.46 -10.34
N LEU A 6 -19.58 12.88 -9.53
CA LEU A 6 -19.36 13.54 -8.25
C LEU A 6 -19.58 12.63 -7.04
N THR A 7 -19.99 11.38 -7.24
CA THR A 7 -20.26 10.42 -6.16
C THR A 7 -19.41 9.17 -6.32
N THR A 8 -18.63 8.84 -5.28
CA THR A 8 -17.76 7.65 -5.28
C THR A 8 -18.54 6.40 -4.90
N THR A 9 -19.55 6.07 -5.71
CA THR A 9 -20.37 4.87 -5.56
C THR A 9 -20.33 4.03 -6.82
N SER A 10 -20.42 2.71 -6.68
CA SER A 10 -20.49 1.78 -7.81
C SER A 10 -21.56 0.74 -7.53
N ASP A 11 -22.42 0.48 -8.52
CA ASP A 11 -23.53 -0.46 -8.42
C ASP A 11 -23.33 -1.68 -9.33
N ILE A 12 -23.97 -2.79 -8.99
CA ILE A 12 -24.08 -3.95 -9.89
C ILE A 12 -25.22 -3.68 -10.88
N TYR A 13 -24.94 -3.86 -12.17
CA TYR A 13 -25.93 -3.78 -13.25
C TYR A 13 -26.05 -5.14 -13.95
N LEU A 14 -27.27 -5.52 -14.31
CA LEU A 14 -27.57 -6.68 -15.15
C LEU A 14 -27.72 -6.24 -16.60
N VAL A 15 -27.02 -6.91 -17.50
CA VAL A 15 -27.12 -6.69 -18.95
C VAL A 15 -27.52 -8.02 -19.62
N PRO A 16 -28.56 -8.06 -20.46
CA PRO A 16 -28.89 -9.26 -21.22
C PRO A 16 -27.73 -9.69 -22.11
N SER A 17 -27.49 -11.00 -22.24
CA SER A 17 -26.40 -11.53 -23.08
C SER A 17 -26.59 -11.23 -24.57
N SER A 18 -27.84 -10.96 -25.00
CA SER A 18 -28.17 -10.47 -26.34
C SER A 18 -27.82 -8.99 -26.56
N GLY A 19 -27.32 -8.30 -25.54
CA GLY A 19 -27.23 -6.83 -25.49
C GLY A 19 -28.54 -6.18 -25.05
N GLY A 20 -28.45 -4.90 -24.68
CA GLY A 20 -29.59 -4.07 -24.25
C GLY A 20 -29.23 -3.08 -23.15
N GLU A 21 -30.24 -2.36 -22.66
CA GLU A 21 -30.10 -1.39 -21.58
C GLU A 21 -29.71 -2.08 -20.25
N PRO A 22 -28.65 -1.63 -19.58
CA PRO A 22 -28.29 -2.12 -18.25
C PRO A 22 -29.38 -1.82 -17.21
N LYS A 23 -29.73 -2.81 -16.39
CA LYS A 23 -30.65 -2.63 -15.25
C LYS A 23 -29.85 -2.63 -13.96
N ARG A 24 -29.91 -1.53 -13.20
CA ARG A 24 -29.31 -1.48 -11.85
C ARG A 24 -29.95 -2.53 -10.94
N LEU A 25 -29.12 -3.33 -10.29
CA LEU A 25 -29.52 -4.39 -9.36
C LEU A 25 -29.44 -3.92 -7.91
N THR A 26 -28.39 -3.20 -7.55
CA THR A 26 -28.10 -2.81 -6.16
C THR A 26 -28.56 -1.39 -5.85
N ALA A 27 -28.67 -1.09 -4.56
CA ALA A 27 -28.83 0.27 -4.07
C ALA A 27 -27.49 1.01 -4.09
N THR A 28 -27.56 2.30 -4.44
CA THR A 28 -26.41 3.21 -4.47
C THR A 28 -26.07 3.67 -3.04
N ASP A 29 -25.51 2.76 -2.22
CA ASP A 29 -25.19 2.97 -0.80
C ASP A 29 -23.71 2.71 -0.45
N GLY A 30 -22.87 2.52 -1.47
CA GLY A 30 -21.44 2.28 -1.35
C GLY A 30 -20.82 1.89 -2.68
N ALA A 31 -19.73 1.13 -2.63
CA ALA A 31 -19.03 0.65 -3.81
C ALA A 31 -19.03 -0.88 -3.87
N TYR A 32 -19.66 -1.43 -4.90
CA TYR A 32 -19.55 -2.84 -5.26
C TYR A 32 -18.39 -3.07 -6.23
N ALA A 33 -17.66 -4.16 -6.03
CA ALA A 33 -16.54 -4.55 -6.88
C ALA A 33 -16.52 -6.06 -7.13
N ARG A 34 -15.95 -6.46 -8.28
CA ARG A 34 -15.66 -7.85 -8.64
C ARG A 34 -16.88 -8.81 -8.49
N PRO A 35 -18.00 -8.56 -9.20
CA PRO A 35 -19.18 -9.42 -9.10
C PRO A 35 -18.92 -10.80 -9.72
N SER A 36 -19.45 -11.87 -9.09
CA SER A 36 -19.36 -13.25 -9.58
C SER A 36 -20.72 -13.96 -9.47
N TRP A 37 -21.16 -14.60 -10.56
CA TRP A 37 -22.42 -15.33 -10.59
C TRP A 37 -22.31 -16.65 -9.82
N SER A 38 -23.33 -16.93 -9.01
CA SER A 38 -23.55 -18.28 -8.47
C SER A 38 -23.72 -19.31 -9.59
N PRO A 39 -23.35 -20.59 -9.38
CA PRO A 39 -23.51 -21.64 -10.40
C PRO A 39 -24.96 -21.81 -10.89
N ARG A 40 -25.94 -21.50 -10.04
CA ARG A 40 -27.37 -21.56 -10.36
C ARG A 40 -27.92 -20.26 -10.98
N GLY A 41 -27.13 -19.20 -11.09
CA GLY A 41 -27.53 -17.91 -11.66
C GLY A 41 -28.60 -17.15 -10.85
N SER A 42 -28.85 -17.52 -9.60
CA SER A 42 -29.88 -16.90 -8.75
C SER A 42 -29.33 -15.80 -7.85
N HIS A 43 -28.01 -15.81 -7.64
CA HIS A 43 -27.30 -14.88 -6.76
C HIS A 43 -25.99 -14.42 -7.42
N ILE A 44 -25.51 -13.26 -6.97
CA ILE A 44 -24.22 -12.67 -7.34
C ILE A 44 -23.44 -12.39 -6.05
N ALA A 45 -22.21 -12.89 -5.94
CA ALA A 45 -21.30 -12.50 -4.87
C ALA A 45 -20.46 -11.31 -5.32
N ALA A 46 -20.05 -10.44 -4.39
CA ALA A 46 -19.21 -9.29 -4.68
C ALA A 46 -18.44 -8.87 -3.44
N PHE A 47 -17.49 -7.96 -3.62
CA PHE A 47 -17.00 -7.13 -2.53
C PHE A 47 -17.85 -5.86 -2.43
N PHE A 48 -18.10 -5.40 -1.21
CA PHE A 48 -18.85 -4.19 -0.93
C PHE A 48 -18.09 -3.34 0.09
N VAL A 49 -17.85 -2.08 -0.25
CA VAL A 49 -17.32 -1.05 0.65
C VAL A 49 -18.49 -0.11 1.00
N PRO A 50 -18.87 0.02 2.29
CA PRO A 50 -20.01 0.84 2.68
C PRO A 50 -19.73 2.34 2.62
N GLY A 51 -20.73 3.13 2.26
CA GLY A 51 -20.67 4.59 2.27
C GLY A 51 -19.99 5.19 1.03
N ALA A 52 -20.19 6.49 0.85
CA ALA A 52 -19.49 7.30 -0.14
C ALA A 52 -18.62 8.31 0.58
N PHE A 53 -17.40 8.56 0.10
CA PHE A 53 -16.43 9.47 0.74
C PHE A 53 -16.08 9.11 2.19
N ASP A 54 -16.26 7.85 2.59
CA ASP A 54 -16.03 7.37 3.96
C ASP A 54 -14.80 6.43 4.04
N ASP A 55 -13.89 6.50 3.07
CA ASP A 55 -12.69 5.66 3.00
C ASP A 55 -11.58 6.04 4.00
N PRO A 56 -10.89 5.09 4.63
CA PRO A 56 -10.99 3.67 4.39
C PRO A 56 -12.14 3.02 5.19
N ARG A 57 -12.77 2.03 4.55
CA ARG A 57 -13.63 1.03 5.17
C ARG A 57 -13.14 -0.34 4.72
N HIS A 58 -13.25 -1.33 5.60
CA HIS A 58 -13.00 -2.71 5.19
C HIS A 58 -13.99 -3.11 4.09
N ALA A 59 -13.51 -3.68 3.00
CA ALA A 59 -14.41 -4.33 2.05
C ALA A 59 -14.99 -5.60 2.69
N ARG A 60 -16.28 -5.85 2.43
CA ARG A 60 -17.03 -7.03 2.92
C ARG A 60 -17.38 -7.95 1.76
N VAL A 61 -17.45 -9.25 2.03
CA VAL A 61 -18.03 -10.21 1.08
C VAL A 61 -19.54 -10.21 1.24
N VAL A 62 -20.24 -10.03 0.13
CA VAL A 62 -21.70 -9.96 0.10
C VAL A 62 -22.26 -10.90 -0.96
N VAL A 63 -23.51 -11.30 -0.77
CA VAL A 63 -24.32 -12.01 -1.77
C VAL A 63 -25.56 -11.19 -2.05
N VAL A 64 -25.89 -11.02 -3.33
CA VAL A 64 -27.03 -10.25 -3.82
C VAL A 64 -27.98 -11.19 -4.56
N ASP A 65 -29.27 -11.17 -4.21
CA ASP A 65 -30.33 -11.87 -4.95
C ASP A 65 -30.49 -11.25 -6.34
N ALA A 66 -30.29 -12.03 -7.40
CA ALA A 66 -30.26 -11.52 -8.78
C ALA A 66 -31.64 -11.07 -9.30
N ALA A 67 -32.74 -11.49 -8.67
CA ALA A 67 -34.08 -11.08 -9.04
C ALA A 67 -34.55 -9.83 -8.27
N ARG A 68 -34.21 -9.75 -6.98
CA ARG A 68 -34.69 -8.72 -6.05
C ARG A 68 -33.71 -7.58 -5.82
N GLY A 69 -32.41 -7.86 -5.89
CA GLY A 69 -31.36 -6.91 -5.50
C GLY A 69 -31.08 -6.86 -3.99
N ASP A 70 -31.70 -7.74 -3.20
CA ASP A 70 -31.49 -7.81 -1.76
C ASP A 70 -30.07 -8.31 -1.45
N ARG A 71 -29.33 -7.58 -0.62
CA ARG A 71 -27.96 -7.89 -0.19
C ARG A 71 -27.94 -8.59 1.17
N SER A 72 -27.13 -9.63 1.29
CA SER A 72 -26.72 -10.24 2.55
C SER A 72 -25.21 -10.09 2.74
N MET A 73 -24.78 -9.61 3.90
CA MET A 73 -23.37 -9.43 4.23
C MET A 73 -22.85 -10.64 4.99
N LEU A 74 -21.80 -11.28 4.48
CA LEU A 74 -21.31 -12.55 5.02
C LEU A 74 -20.11 -12.40 5.95
N THR A 75 -19.48 -11.23 5.93
CA THR A 75 -18.25 -10.94 6.69
C THR A 75 -18.38 -9.67 7.53
N GLU A 76 -19.60 -9.30 7.93
CA GLU A 76 -19.86 -8.08 8.73
C GLU A 76 -19.01 -8.05 10.01
N ASP A 77 -19.01 -9.17 10.75
CA ASP A 77 -18.26 -9.35 12.00
C ASP A 77 -16.75 -9.57 11.81
N LEU A 78 -16.29 -9.77 10.56
CA LEU A 78 -14.87 -9.93 10.27
C LEU A 78 -14.23 -8.55 10.17
N ASP A 79 -13.50 -8.16 11.21
CA ASP A 79 -12.78 -6.90 11.27
C ASP A 79 -11.46 -6.97 10.47
N ARG A 80 -11.56 -7.32 9.19
CA ARG A 80 -10.48 -7.37 8.21
C ARG A 80 -10.96 -6.96 6.83
N ASN A 81 -10.07 -6.33 6.07
CA ASN A 81 -10.34 -5.96 4.69
C ASN A 81 -10.39 -7.21 3.79
N CYS A 82 -11.52 -7.47 3.14
CA CYS A 82 -11.71 -8.61 2.24
C CYS A 82 -11.35 -8.31 0.77
N LEU A 83 -10.86 -7.11 0.46
CA LEU A 83 -10.42 -6.74 -0.88
C LEU A 83 -8.94 -6.33 -0.84
N PRO A 84 -8.01 -7.31 -0.86
CA PRO A 84 -6.58 -7.01 -0.82
C PRO A 84 -6.12 -6.11 -1.95
N TYR A 85 -5.10 -5.29 -1.69
CA TYR A 85 -4.44 -4.49 -2.72
C TYR A 85 -3.07 -5.08 -3.11
N PRO A 86 -2.79 -5.29 -4.42
CA PRO A 86 -3.70 -5.12 -5.55
C PRO A 86 -4.83 -6.18 -5.56
N PRO A 87 -6.01 -5.86 -6.13
CA PRO A 87 -7.12 -6.80 -6.19
C PRO A 87 -6.74 -8.11 -6.88
N ILE A 88 -6.92 -9.24 -6.19
CA ILE A 88 -6.53 -10.56 -6.70
C ILE A 88 -7.62 -11.15 -7.60
N ARG A 89 -8.80 -11.40 -7.02
CA ARG A 89 -9.92 -12.07 -7.69
C ARG A 89 -11.26 -11.80 -7.01
N GLU A 90 -12.35 -11.89 -7.76
CA GLU A 90 -13.73 -11.97 -7.25
C GLU A 90 -13.94 -13.13 -6.26
N PRO A 91 -14.93 -13.05 -5.35
CA PRO A 91 -15.30 -14.19 -4.51
C PRO A 91 -15.67 -15.40 -5.38
N LEU A 92 -15.06 -16.56 -5.11
CA LEU A 92 -15.31 -17.78 -5.87
C LEU A 92 -16.36 -18.66 -5.21
N TRP A 93 -17.32 -19.10 -6.01
CA TRP A 93 -18.34 -20.04 -5.59
C TRP A 93 -17.80 -21.47 -5.51
N ASP A 94 -18.02 -22.11 -4.36
CA ASP A 94 -17.79 -23.53 -4.09
C ASP A 94 -19.08 -24.08 -3.47
N ASP A 95 -20.02 -24.47 -4.33
CA ASP A 95 -21.41 -24.82 -3.97
C ASP A 95 -22.13 -23.72 -3.14
N ASP A 96 -22.35 -23.97 -1.86
CA ASP A 96 -23.00 -23.09 -0.88
C ASP A 96 -21.99 -22.25 -0.07
N GLN A 97 -20.73 -22.20 -0.52
CA GLN A 97 -19.66 -21.45 0.11
C GLN A 97 -18.98 -20.49 -0.87
N LEU A 98 -18.34 -19.46 -0.32
CA LEU A 98 -17.50 -18.54 -1.05
C LEU A 98 -16.06 -18.61 -0.55
N ILE A 99 -15.10 -18.60 -1.47
CA ILE A 99 -13.66 -18.49 -1.20
C ILE A 99 -13.19 -17.10 -1.62
N PHE A 100 -12.43 -16.43 -0.75
CA PHE A 100 -11.94 -15.08 -0.98
C PHE A 100 -10.61 -14.85 -0.23
N ALA A 101 -9.85 -13.83 -0.65
CA ALA A 101 -8.62 -13.41 0.02
C ALA A 101 -8.91 -12.28 1.02
N ILE A 102 -8.14 -12.19 2.10
CA ILE A 102 -8.21 -11.07 3.05
C ILE A 102 -6.82 -10.52 3.33
N GLU A 103 -6.73 -9.27 3.77
CA GLU A 103 -5.51 -8.71 4.36
C GLU A 103 -5.51 -8.98 5.86
N ASP A 104 -4.44 -9.58 6.40
CA ASP A 104 -4.32 -9.92 7.83
C ASP A 104 -2.86 -9.84 8.32
N ALA A 105 -2.55 -8.77 9.06
CA ALA A 105 -1.28 -8.53 9.77
C ALA A 105 -0.02 -8.87 8.95
N GLY A 106 0.07 -8.32 7.74
CA GLY A 106 1.18 -8.54 6.81
C GLY A 106 1.10 -9.84 6.00
N THR A 107 -0.02 -10.58 6.05
CA THR A 107 -0.28 -11.74 5.20
C THR A 107 -1.52 -11.55 4.34
N VAL A 108 -1.65 -12.36 3.29
CA VAL A 108 -2.86 -12.42 2.46
C VAL A 108 -3.34 -13.87 2.35
N PRO A 109 -4.07 -14.38 3.35
CA PRO A 109 -4.63 -15.73 3.33
C PRO A 109 -5.91 -15.85 2.51
N LEU A 110 -6.30 -17.10 2.22
CA LEU A 110 -7.64 -17.41 1.72
C LEU A 110 -8.55 -17.86 2.85
N TYR A 111 -9.78 -17.35 2.80
CA TYR A 111 -10.86 -17.67 3.71
C TYR A 111 -12.02 -18.30 2.95
N ARG A 112 -12.88 -18.99 3.71
CA ARG A 112 -14.15 -19.51 3.23
C ARG A 112 -15.30 -19.12 4.15
N VAL A 113 -16.45 -18.80 3.58
CA VAL A 113 -17.69 -18.49 4.32
C VAL A 113 -18.90 -19.16 3.68
N SER A 114 -19.89 -19.57 4.48
CA SER A 114 -21.17 -20.08 3.96
C SER A 114 -22.03 -18.94 3.42
N THR A 115 -22.75 -19.18 2.32
CA THR A 115 -23.69 -18.23 1.74
C THR A 115 -24.98 -18.10 2.54
N GLU A 116 -25.24 -19.01 3.46
CA GLU A 116 -26.39 -18.95 4.38
C GLU A 116 -26.14 -18.04 5.60
N GLY A 117 -24.92 -17.50 5.75
CA GLY A 117 -24.57 -16.52 6.79
C GLY A 117 -24.49 -17.05 8.22
N ALA A 118 -24.77 -18.34 8.45
CA ALA A 118 -24.80 -18.93 9.79
C ALA A 118 -23.41 -19.23 10.39
N SER A 119 -22.35 -19.27 9.58
CA SER A 119 -21.00 -19.65 10.00
C SER A 119 -20.00 -18.51 9.83
N GLN A 120 -19.19 -18.27 10.85
CA GLN A 120 -18.07 -17.33 10.77
C GLN A 120 -17.08 -17.71 9.65
N PRO A 121 -16.51 -16.72 8.93
CA PRO A 121 -15.46 -16.98 7.95
C PRO A 121 -14.29 -17.74 8.58
N ARG A 122 -13.80 -18.77 7.88
CA ARG A 122 -12.66 -19.60 8.32
C ARG A 122 -11.50 -19.51 7.36
N ARG A 123 -10.29 -19.36 7.89
CA ARG A 123 -9.06 -19.48 7.11
C ARG A 123 -8.95 -20.89 6.53
N ILE A 124 -8.52 -20.99 5.27
CA ILE A 124 -8.27 -22.27 4.60
C ILE A 124 -6.83 -22.42 4.10
N LEU A 125 -6.12 -21.33 3.77
CA LEU A 125 -4.74 -21.36 3.25
C LEU A 125 -3.95 -20.08 3.61
N GLY A 126 -2.64 -20.11 3.34
CA GLY A 126 -1.77 -18.94 3.31
C GLY A 126 -1.32 -18.44 4.68
N GLN A 127 -0.88 -19.35 5.57
CA GLN A 127 -0.43 -19.00 6.93
C GLN A 127 0.72 -18.00 6.95
N ASP A 128 1.74 -18.24 6.12
CA ASP A 128 3.00 -17.48 6.11
C ASP A 128 3.31 -16.97 4.70
N GLY A 129 2.51 -16.04 4.18
CA GLY A 129 2.73 -15.48 2.86
C GLY A 129 1.59 -14.66 2.31
N TRP A 130 1.72 -14.31 1.03
CA TRP A 130 0.66 -13.65 0.27
C TRP A 130 0.17 -14.57 -0.83
N VAL A 131 -1.11 -14.91 -0.80
CA VAL A 131 -1.78 -15.44 -1.97
C VAL A 131 -1.90 -14.31 -2.99
N THR A 132 -1.41 -14.52 -4.20
CA THR A 132 -1.35 -13.52 -5.28
C THR A 132 -2.22 -13.90 -6.48
N GLY A 133 -2.84 -15.08 -6.44
CA GLY A 133 -3.77 -15.60 -7.43
C GLY A 133 -4.37 -16.90 -6.92
N TYR A 134 -5.60 -17.22 -7.31
CA TYR A 134 -6.23 -18.50 -6.97
C TYR A 134 -7.39 -18.81 -7.92
N ASP A 135 -7.70 -20.10 -8.06
CA ASP A 135 -8.86 -20.58 -8.80
C ASP A 135 -9.32 -21.95 -8.30
N LEU A 136 -10.61 -22.26 -8.49
CA LEU A 136 -11.23 -23.51 -8.10
C LEU A 136 -11.87 -24.18 -9.33
N ALA A 137 -11.43 -25.40 -9.64
CA ALA A 137 -12.03 -26.19 -10.70
C ALA A 137 -12.08 -27.67 -10.31
N GLY A 138 -13.23 -28.32 -10.52
CA GLY A 138 -13.41 -29.75 -10.23
C GLY A 138 -13.07 -30.14 -8.78
N GLY A 139 -13.38 -29.26 -7.81
CA GLY A 139 -13.05 -29.45 -6.40
C GLY A 139 -11.56 -29.26 -6.04
N THR A 140 -10.72 -28.84 -6.99
CA THR A 140 -9.29 -28.58 -6.76
C THR A 140 -9.02 -27.08 -6.72
N LEU A 141 -8.58 -26.58 -5.56
CA LEU A 141 -8.13 -25.20 -5.38
C LEU A 141 -6.64 -25.10 -5.74
N VAL A 142 -6.35 -24.33 -6.79
CA VAL A 142 -4.99 -23.93 -7.17
C VAL A 142 -4.77 -22.51 -6.67
N HIS A 143 -3.59 -22.21 -6.17
CA HIS A 143 -3.23 -20.85 -5.74
C HIS A 143 -1.78 -20.51 -6.06
N ALA A 144 -1.51 -19.23 -6.26
CA ALA A 144 -0.19 -18.65 -6.36
C ALA A 144 0.18 -18.04 -4.99
N LEU A 145 1.33 -18.39 -4.45
CA LEU A 145 1.80 -17.95 -3.14
C LEU A 145 3.20 -17.35 -3.26
N THR A 146 3.44 -16.22 -2.62
CA THR A 146 4.77 -15.63 -2.42
C THR A 146 5.08 -15.50 -0.93
N THR A 147 6.37 -15.56 -0.61
CA THR A 147 6.94 -15.28 0.72
C THR A 147 8.14 -14.35 0.53
N PRO A 148 8.74 -13.77 1.59
CA PRO A 148 9.88 -12.85 1.44
C PRO A 148 11.07 -13.41 0.64
N THR A 149 11.23 -14.73 0.60
CA THR A 149 12.33 -15.43 -0.10
C THR A 149 11.84 -16.36 -1.21
N LEU A 150 10.57 -16.25 -1.60
CA LEU A 150 9.97 -17.01 -2.68
C LEU A 150 9.12 -16.06 -3.56
N PRO A 151 9.62 -15.67 -4.75
CA PRO A 151 8.77 -15.08 -5.78
C PRO A 151 7.56 -15.99 -6.04
N SER A 152 6.47 -15.44 -6.55
CA SER A 152 5.19 -16.17 -6.62
C SER A 152 5.29 -17.48 -7.43
N GLU A 153 4.79 -18.57 -6.84
CA GLU A 153 4.75 -19.92 -7.44
C GLU A 153 3.37 -20.54 -7.24
N LEU A 154 3.01 -21.50 -8.10
CA LEU A 154 1.74 -22.21 -8.07
C LEU A 154 1.76 -23.41 -7.12
N PHE A 155 0.65 -23.65 -6.43
CA PHE A 155 0.47 -24.70 -5.43
C PHE A 155 -0.94 -25.33 -5.51
N VAL A 156 -1.04 -26.58 -5.08
CA VAL A 156 -2.28 -27.26 -4.68
C VAL A 156 -2.06 -27.82 -3.28
N GLY A 157 -2.80 -27.30 -2.28
CA GLY A 157 -2.44 -27.49 -0.88
C GLY A 157 -1.00 -27.03 -0.64
N GLU A 158 -0.18 -27.85 0.01
CA GLU A 158 1.24 -27.56 0.22
C GLU A 158 2.13 -27.98 -0.97
N ARG A 159 1.58 -28.70 -1.95
CA ARG A 159 2.34 -29.21 -3.09
C ARG A 159 2.56 -28.12 -4.12
N ARG A 160 3.82 -27.71 -4.27
CA ARG A 160 4.28 -26.81 -5.33
C ARG A 160 4.16 -27.44 -6.72
N LEU A 161 3.60 -26.69 -7.67
CA LEU A 161 3.36 -27.09 -9.05
C LEU A 161 4.32 -26.45 -10.05
N SER A 162 4.88 -25.29 -9.73
CA SER A 162 5.81 -24.56 -10.58
C SER A 162 7.12 -24.26 -9.87
N ASP A 163 8.20 -24.09 -10.63
CA ASP A 163 9.44 -23.51 -10.11
C ASP A 163 10.02 -22.52 -11.13
N VAL A 164 9.24 -21.47 -11.42
CA VAL A 164 9.63 -20.45 -12.42
C VAL A 164 10.78 -19.58 -11.92
N SER A 165 10.93 -19.47 -10.60
CA SER A 165 11.99 -18.69 -9.95
C SER A 165 13.29 -19.47 -9.69
N LEU A 166 13.40 -20.74 -10.14
CA LEU A 166 14.53 -21.60 -9.80
C LEU A 166 15.88 -21.03 -10.24
N SER A 167 15.96 -20.53 -11.48
CA SER A 167 17.21 -19.98 -12.02
C SER A 167 17.66 -18.78 -11.19
N PHE A 168 16.74 -17.88 -10.88
CA PHE A 168 17.00 -16.71 -10.03
C PHE A 168 17.46 -17.10 -8.62
N ARG A 169 16.69 -17.94 -7.92
CA ARG A 169 16.98 -18.32 -6.52
C ARG A 169 18.21 -19.22 -6.34
N LYS A 170 18.75 -19.80 -7.42
CA LYS A 170 20.00 -20.56 -7.39
C LYS A 170 21.23 -19.65 -7.34
N ASP A 171 21.13 -18.50 -7.99
CA ASP A 171 22.25 -17.60 -8.20
C ASP A 171 22.19 -16.36 -7.29
N VAL A 172 21.06 -16.16 -6.61
CA VAL A 172 20.80 -15.00 -5.74
C VAL A 172 20.47 -15.46 -4.33
N GLU A 173 21.28 -15.00 -3.38
CA GLU A 173 20.98 -15.11 -1.96
C GLU A 173 19.98 -14.02 -1.55
N LEU A 174 18.96 -14.40 -0.78
CA LEU A 174 17.85 -13.52 -0.41
C LEU A 174 17.79 -13.35 1.11
N SER A 175 17.64 -12.12 1.55
CA SER A 175 17.49 -11.78 2.96
C SER A 175 16.09 -12.13 3.46
N ARG A 176 16.01 -12.55 4.74
CA ARG A 176 14.77 -12.87 5.43
C ARG A 176 14.42 -11.77 6.43
N PRO A 177 13.16 -11.33 6.50
CA PRO A 177 12.74 -10.36 7.50
C PRO A 177 12.64 -10.99 8.89
N GLU A 178 13.13 -10.26 9.88
CA GLU A 178 12.95 -10.53 11.30
C GLU A 178 11.84 -9.61 11.83
N PRO A 179 10.69 -10.15 12.29
CA PRO A 179 9.63 -9.33 12.86
C PRO A 179 10.01 -8.81 14.25
N PHE A 180 9.61 -7.58 14.55
CA PHE A 180 9.66 -7.00 15.88
C PHE A 180 8.44 -6.11 16.12
N THR A 181 8.00 -6.01 17.38
CA THR A 181 6.90 -5.11 17.75
C THR A 181 7.46 -3.82 18.34
N VAL A 182 6.87 -2.70 17.94
CA VAL A 182 7.17 -1.38 18.47
C VAL A 182 5.97 -0.88 19.28
N ILE A 183 6.25 -0.18 20.38
CA ILE A 183 5.22 0.49 21.17
C ILE A 183 5.33 1.98 20.87
N ALA A 184 4.30 2.54 20.25
CA ALA A 184 4.21 3.97 19.98
C ALA A 184 4.13 4.77 21.30
N PRO A 185 4.39 6.09 21.29
CA PRO A 185 4.35 6.92 22.49
C PRO A 185 3.03 6.87 23.26
N ASP A 186 1.91 6.62 22.58
CA ASP A 186 0.57 6.49 23.15
C ASP A 186 0.17 5.04 23.54
N GLY A 187 1.09 4.09 23.38
CA GLY A 187 0.90 2.69 23.72
C GLY A 187 0.40 1.79 22.58
N ALA A 188 0.14 2.34 21.39
CA ALA A 188 -0.22 1.53 20.22
C ALA A 188 0.88 0.51 19.87
N ARG A 189 0.49 -0.69 19.44
CA ARG A 189 1.42 -1.76 19.04
C ARG A 189 1.54 -1.78 17.53
N ILE A 190 2.75 -1.54 17.02
CA ILE A 190 3.06 -1.51 15.60
C ILE A 190 3.85 -2.76 15.23
N ASP A 191 3.42 -3.46 14.18
CA ASP A 191 4.20 -4.54 13.58
C ASP A 191 5.24 -3.94 12.63
N ALA A 192 6.50 -4.30 12.88
CA ALA A 192 7.65 -3.88 12.10
C ALA A 192 8.54 -5.08 11.77
N TRP A 193 9.42 -4.88 10.79
CA TRP A 193 10.35 -5.88 10.32
C TRP A 193 11.70 -5.22 10.01
N VAL A 194 12.76 -5.98 10.24
CA VAL A 194 14.11 -5.63 9.82
C VAL A 194 14.65 -6.72 8.89
N MET A 195 15.27 -6.32 7.79
CA MET A 195 16.03 -7.23 6.92
C MET A 195 17.50 -6.82 6.94
N ARG A 196 18.36 -7.81 7.17
CA ARG A 196 19.82 -7.61 7.21
C ARG A 196 20.39 -7.63 5.80
N PRO A 197 21.54 -6.99 5.56
CA PRO A 197 22.33 -7.21 4.36
C PRO A 197 22.54 -8.70 4.05
N VAL A 198 22.71 -9.05 2.78
CA VAL A 198 22.99 -10.44 2.39
C VAL A 198 24.35 -10.89 2.94
N ASP A 199 25.40 -10.08 2.76
CA ASP A 199 26.74 -10.33 3.30
C ASP A 199 26.92 -9.76 4.72
N PHE A 200 26.03 -10.13 5.64
CA PHE A 200 26.00 -9.60 6.99
C PHE A 200 27.17 -10.11 7.86
N ASP A 201 27.84 -9.18 8.53
CA ASP A 201 28.91 -9.38 9.52
C ASP A 201 28.48 -8.71 10.83
N GLU A 202 28.41 -9.50 11.90
CA GLU A 202 27.97 -9.04 13.23
C GLU A 202 28.91 -7.99 13.86
N GLU A 203 30.15 -7.89 13.37
CA GLU A 203 31.15 -6.94 13.86
C GLU A 203 31.07 -5.56 13.16
N GLN A 204 30.24 -5.43 12.12
CA GLN A 204 30.09 -4.19 11.35
C GLN A 204 28.79 -3.46 11.67
N THR A 205 28.76 -2.16 11.37
CA THR A 205 27.53 -1.38 11.30
C THR A 205 27.17 -1.10 9.86
N TYR A 206 25.88 -0.91 9.60
CA TYR A 206 25.30 -0.77 8.27
C TYR A 206 24.41 0.46 8.19
N PRO A 207 24.32 1.11 7.01
CA PRO A 207 23.28 2.10 6.77
C PRO A 207 21.91 1.42 6.83
N ALA A 208 20.88 2.15 7.24
CA ALA A 208 19.51 1.65 7.29
C ALA A 208 18.55 2.54 6.51
N VAL A 209 17.66 1.91 5.75
CA VAL A 209 16.62 2.58 4.97
C VAL A 209 15.25 2.24 5.55
N LEU A 210 14.56 3.25 6.09
CA LEU A 210 13.15 3.16 6.40
C LEU A 210 12.36 3.18 5.09
N ASN A 211 11.67 2.08 4.77
CA ASN A 211 10.78 1.99 3.62
C ASN A 211 9.32 2.14 4.08
N ILE A 212 8.58 3.02 3.40
CA ILE A 212 7.19 3.37 3.73
C ILE A 212 6.27 2.99 2.56
N HIS A 213 5.25 2.18 2.82
CA HIS A 213 4.31 1.75 1.79
C HIS A 213 3.35 2.87 1.38
N GLY A 214 2.76 2.73 0.19
CA GLY A 214 1.69 3.61 -0.29
C GLY A 214 0.31 3.23 0.27
N GLY A 215 -0.74 3.89 -0.22
CA GLY A 215 -2.13 3.66 0.20
C GLY A 215 -2.78 4.94 0.74
N PRO A 216 -2.74 5.22 2.05
CA PRO A 216 -2.05 4.48 3.13
C PRO A 216 -2.70 3.16 3.51
N PHE A 217 -3.96 2.94 3.11
CA PHE A 217 -4.73 1.74 3.43
C PHE A 217 -4.31 0.52 2.59
N THR A 218 -3.04 0.13 2.75
CA THR A 218 -2.45 -1.13 2.28
C THR A 218 -1.54 -1.68 3.40
N GLN A 219 -0.74 -2.71 3.15
CA GLN A 219 0.17 -3.27 4.15
C GLN A 219 1.47 -3.75 3.50
N TYR A 220 2.57 -3.60 4.21
CA TYR A 220 3.74 -4.46 4.04
C TYR A 220 3.55 -5.79 4.76
N GLY A 221 4.47 -6.73 4.51
CA GLY A 221 4.52 -7.98 5.25
C GLY A 221 5.27 -9.09 4.53
N GLN A 222 4.73 -10.30 4.62
CA GLN A 222 5.38 -11.55 4.25
C GLN A 222 5.28 -11.87 2.75
N ARG A 223 5.82 -11.01 1.88
CA ARG A 223 5.89 -11.26 0.43
C ARG A 223 7.27 -10.97 -0.14
N PHE A 224 7.58 -11.56 -1.29
CA PHE A 224 8.77 -11.18 -2.03
C PHE A 224 8.60 -9.73 -2.50
N PHE A 225 9.55 -8.88 -2.10
CA PHE A 225 9.59 -7.48 -2.48
C PHE A 225 10.99 -7.19 -3.00
N ASP A 226 11.10 -6.96 -4.31
CA ASP A 226 12.35 -6.81 -5.04
C ASP A 226 13.19 -5.65 -4.51
N GLU A 227 12.57 -4.51 -4.21
CA GLU A 227 13.24 -3.36 -3.59
C GLU A 227 14.02 -3.73 -2.32
N PHE A 228 13.41 -4.51 -1.42
CA PHE A 228 14.08 -4.87 -0.17
C PHE A 228 15.25 -5.82 -0.42
N GLN A 229 15.10 -6.74 -1.38
CA GLN A 229 16.18 -7.65 -1.75
C GLN A 229 17.33 -6.92 -2.46
N VAL A 230 17.02 -5.91 -3.28
CA VAL A 230 18.03 -5.05 -3.92
C VAL A 230 18.78 -4.21 -2.89
N GLN A 231 18.07 -3.57 -1.94
CA GLN A 231 18.69 -2.76 -0.88
C GLN A 231 19.57 -3.61 0.06
N THR A 232 19.08 -4.79 0.47
CA THR A 232 19.87 -5.71 1.31
C THR A 232 21.05 -6.33 0.57
N GLY A 233 20.89 -6.67 -0.72
CA GLY A 233 22.00 -7.09 -1.58
C GLY A 233 23.04 -6.00 -1.81
N ALA A 234 22.64 -4.73 -1.72
CA ALA A 234 23.54 -3.57 -1.81
C ALA A 234 24.15 -3.16 -0.46
N GLY A 235 23.95 -3.93 0.61
CA GLY A 235 24.59 -3.70 1.91
C GLY A 235 23.83 -2.80 2.87
N SER A 236 22.55 -2.48 2.60
CA SER A 236 21.72 -1.70 3.50
C SER A 236 20.82 -2.60 4.37
N VAL A 237 20.61 -2.19 5.62
CA VAL A 237 19.52 -2.70 6.45
C VAL A 237 18.21 -2.09 5.94
N VAL A 238 17.18 -2.92 5.80
CA VAL A 238 15.83 -2.43 5.46
C VAL A 238 14.97 -2.49 6.71
N VAL A 239 14.33 -1.38 7.04
CA VAL A 239 13.33 -1.30 8.12
C VAL A 239 11.99 -0.92 7.48
N TYR A 240 10.93 -1.66 7.81
CA TYR A 240 9.59 -1.36 7.33
C TYR A 240 8.54 -1.78 8.37
N ALA A 241 7.37 -1.17 8.32
CA ALA A 241 6.31 -1.39 9.29
C ALA A 241 4.93 -1.14 8.67
N ASN A 242 3.89 -1.48 9.43
CA ASN A 242 2.51 -1.11 9.15
C ASN A 242 2.03 -0.08 10.20
N PRO A 243 2.29 1.22 10.00
CA PRO A 243 1.82 2.27 10.93
C PRO A 243 0.28 2.37 10.91
N ARG A 244 -0.30 3.13 11.85
CA ARG A 244 -1.70 3.53 11.77
C ARG A 244 -2.02 4.16 10.42
N GLY A 245 -3.19 3.82 9.87
CA GLY A 245 -3.52 4.04 8.46
C GLY A 245 -3.42 2.81 7.57
N SER A 246 -2.65 1.80 8.00
CA SER A 246 -2.49 0.55 7.25
C SER A 246 -3.74 -0.33 7.27
N SER A 247 -3.89 -1.14 6.22
CA SER A 247 -4.82 -2.26 6.17
C SER A 247 -4.30 -3.50 6.93
N GLY A 248 -5.06 -4.60 6.94
CA GLY A 248 -4.65 -5.86 7.59
C GLY A 248 -4.88 -5.90 9.10
N TYR A 249 -5.40 -4.82 9.68
CA TYR A 249 -5.72 -4.68 11.10
C TYR A 249 -7.20 -4.31 11.27
N ALA A 250 -7.59 -3.96 12.50
CA ALA A 250 -8.92 -3.44 12.78
C ALA A 250 -9.24 -2.19 11.95
N GLU A 251 -10.51 -1.96 11.63
CA GLU A 251 -10.91 -0.80 10.81
C GLU A 251 -10.51 0.53 11.47
N GLU A 252 -10.57 0.57 12.81
CA GLU A 252 -10.09 1.70 13.62
C GLU A 252 -8.62 2.04 13.35
N TRP A 253 -7.76 1.03 13.17
CA TRP A 253 -6.34 1.23 12.85
C TRP A 253 -6.15 1.93 11.50
N GLY A 254 -6.88 1.50 10.48
CA GLY A 254 -6.85 2.12 9.15
C GLY A 254 -7.45 3.53 9.13
N ARG A 255 -8.45 3.79 9.97
CA ARG A 255 -9.14 5.08 10.05
C ARG A 255 -8.48 6.11 10.97
N ALA A 256 -7.48 5.70 11.74
CA ALA A 256 -6.82 6.52 12.77
C ALA A 256 -6.20 7.83 12.24
N ILE A 257 -5.99 7.94 10.92
CA ILE A 257 -5.38 9.09 10.25
C ILE A 257 -6.34 9.84 9.32
N ARG A 258 -7.66 9.64 9.45
CA ARG A 258 -8.67 10.46 8.76
C ARG A 258 -8.73 11.88 9.34
N GLY A 259 -9.32 12.83 8.62
CA GLY A 259 -9.42 14.25 9.00
C GLY A 259 -8.46 15.13 8.16
N PRO A 260 -8.22 16.40 8.55
CA PRO A 260 -8.39 16.94 9.90
C PRO A 260 -9.75 17.61 10.21
N VAL A 261 -10.67 17.79 9.26
CA VAL A 261 -11.92 18.54 9.51
C VAL A 261 -12.97 17.70 10.26
N GLU A 262 -13.02 16.40 9.99
CA GLU A 262 -13.95 15.45 10.63
C GLU A 262 -13.52 14.96 12.03
N GLY A 263 -12.67 15.73 12.74
CA GLY A 263 -12.27 15.44 14.12
C GLY A 263 -11.20 14.36 14.28
N GLY A 264 -10.67 13.80 13.20
CA GLY A 264 -9.47 12.96 13.21
C GLY A 264 -8.18 13.78 13.04
N PRO A 265 -7.01 13.19 13.34
CA PRO A 265 -5.75 13.93 13.36
C PRO A 265 -5.16 14.18 11.95
N GLY A 266 -5.66 13.51 10.90
CA GLY A 266 -5.20 13.65 9.52
C GLY A 266 -3.87 12.94 9.23
N TRP A 267 -3.42 13.01 7.97
CA TRP A 267 -2.08 12.52 7.58
C TRP A 267 -0.97 13.35 8.21
N GLY A 268 0.19 12.71 8.44
CA GLY A 268 1.35 13.37 9.05
C GLY A 268 1.24 13.56 10.56
N SER A 269 0.37 12.79 11.20
CA SER A 269 0.11 12.79 12.62
C SER A 269 0.62 11.48 13.27
N VAL A 270 -0.28 10.62 13.71
CA VAL A 270 0.04 9.36 14.39
C VAL A 270 0.74 8.34 13.49
N ASP A 271 0.53 8.42 12.17
CA ASP A 271 1.29 7.68 11.15
C ASP A 271 2.77 8.08 11.13
N TYR A 272 3.06 9.39 11.21
CA TYR A 272 4.42 9.91 11.35
C TYR A 272 5.06 9.46 12.67
N ASP A 273 4.34 9.61 13.79
CA ASP A 273 4.83 9.22 15.12
C ASP A 273 5.14 7.71 15.20
N ASP A 274 4.29 6.89 14.59
CA ASP A 274 4.49 5.44 14.51
C ASP A 274 5.80 5.10 13.76
N LEU A 275 6.04 5.74 12.61
CA LEU A 275 7.25 5.52 11.82
C LEU A 275 8.52 6.00 12.52
N MET A 276 8.46 7.13 13.23
CA MET A 276 9.60 7.61 14.04
C MET A 276 9.90 6.66 15.19
N ALA A 277 8.87 6.17 15.89
CA ALA A 277 9.03 5.16 16.94
C ALA A 277 9.63 3.86 16.41
N VAL A 278 9.27 3.46 15.18
CA VAL A 278 9.85 2.27 14.52
C VAL A 278 11.34 2.43 14.29
N VAL A 279 11.79 3.59 13.81
CA VAL A 279 13.23 3.85 13.60
C VAL A 279 13.97 3.89 14.93
N ASP A 280 13.41 4.55 15.96
CA ASP A 280 14.01 4.62 17.29
C ASP A 280 14.21 3.24 17.91
N GLU A 281 13.17 2.40 17.85
CA GLU A 281 13.25 1.06 18.41
C GLU A 281 14.18 0.17 17.57
N ALA A 282 14.22 0.31 16.24
CA ALA A 282 15.16 -0.42 15.39
C ALA A 282 16.62 -0.09 15.74
N VAL A 283 16.98 1.19 15.80
CA VAL A 283 18.33 1.66 16.17
C VAL A 283 18.72 1.20 17.57
N LYS A 284 17.79 1.28 18.53
CA LYS A 284 18.03 0.84 19.91
C LYS A 284 18.24 -0.66 20.03
N ARG A 285 17.45 -1.46 19.29
CA ARG A 285 17.43 -2.92 19.38
C ARG A 285 18.57 -3.57 18.60
N TYR A 286 18.91 -3.03 17.44
CA TYR A 286 19.83 -3.64 16.48
C TYR A 286 21.12 -2.82 16.40
N ARG A 287 22.15 -3.24 17.15
CA ARG A 287 23.45 -2.53 17.25
C ARG A 287 24.21 -2.39 15.93
N PHE A 288 23.89 -3.23 14.96
CA PHE A 288 24.46 -3.15 13.61
C PHE A 288 23.83 -2.04 12.76
N ILE A 289 22.77 -1.36 13.22
CA ILE A 289 22.23 -0.17 12.54
C ILE A 289 23.05 1.04 12.98
N ASP A 290 23.61 1.76 12.00
CA ASP A 290 24.32 3.02 12.24
C ASP A 290 23.32 4.19 12.31
N PRO A 291 23.16 4.85 13.48
CA PRO A 291 22.23 5.98 13.62
C PRO A 291 22.60 7.21 12.79
N ASP A 292 23.85 7.34 12.34
CA ASP A 292 24.33 8.46 11.53
C ASP A 292 24.25 8.20 10.02
N ARG A 293 23.72 7.03 9.62
CA ARG A 293 23.56 6.59 8.22
C ARG A 293 22.15 6.06 7.96
N LEU A 294 21.16 6.86 8.36
CA LEU A 294 19.74 6.58 8.13
C LEU A 294 19.25 7.27 6.85
N ALA A 295 18.47 6.56 6.05
CA ALA A 295 17.68 7.13 4.96
C ALA A 295 16.21 6.76 5.10
N VAL A 296 15.34 7.55 4.46
CA VAL A 296 13.90 7.29 4.38
C VAL A 296 13.45 7.33 2.93
N MET A 297 12.60 6.37 2.55
CA MET A 297 12.10 6.25 1.20
C MET A 297 10.67 5.71 1.20
N GLY A 298 9.88 6.16 0.22
CA GLY A 298 8.56 5.63 -0.01
C GLY A 298 7.97 6.16 -1.30
N GLY A 299 6.88 5.51 -1.73
CA GLY A 299 6.17 5.92 -2.93
C GLY A 299 4.68 6.17 -2.72
N SER A 300 4.07 7.05 -3.51
CA SER A 300 2.67 7.46 -3.35
C SER A 300 2.47 8.11 -1.97
N TYR A 301 1.53 7.65 -1.15
CA TYR A 301 1.46 8.05 0.25
C TYR A 301 2.80 7.85 1.01
N GLY A 302 3.58 6.81 0.72
CA GLY A 302 4.91 6.65 1.32
C GLY A 302 5.89 7.74 0.89
N GLY A 303 5.73 8.29 -0.31
CA GLY A 303 6.49 9.44 -0.81
C GLY A 303 6.02 10.74 -0.17
N TYR A 304 4.71 10.91 0.01
CA TYR A 304 4.12 11.96 0.84
C TYR A 304 4.74 11.95 2.24
N MET A 305 4.76 10.79 2.90
CA MET A 305 5.29 10.66 4.25
C MET A 305 6.81 10.84 4.29
N THR A 306 7.53 10.44 3.24
CA THR A 306 8.97 10.72 3.10
C THR A 306 9.23 12.22 3.05
N SER A 307 8.50 12.96 2.20
CA SER A 307 8.59 14.42 2.13
C SER A 307 8.16 15.08 3.46
N TRP A 308 7.10 14.57 4.10
CA TRP A 308 6.64 15.05 5.40
C TRP A 308 7.72 14.90 6.46
N ILE A 309 8.33 13.72 6.57
CA ILE A 309 9.38 13.41 7.55
C ILE A 309 10.54 14.41 7.44
N VAL A 310 11.08 14.64 6.24
CA VAL A 310 12.21 15.57 6.08
C VAL A 310 11.83 17.03 6.28
N GLY A 311 10.54 17.37 6.27
CA GLY A 311 10.04 18.69 6.69
C GLY A 311 9.88 18.84 8.20
N HIS A 312 10.03 17.77 8.99
CA HIS A 312 9.78 17.75 10.44
C HIS A 312 10.95 17.22 11.27
N THR A 313 11.98 16.66 10.63
CA THR A 313 13.21 16.21 11.29
C THR A 313 14.39 16.19 10.32
N ASP A 314 15.59 16.41 10.84
CA ASP A 314 16.88 16.35 10.14
C ASP A 314 17.66 15.05 10.43
N ARG A 315 17.05 14.08 11.14
CA ARG A 315 17.72 12.83 11.56
C ARG A 315 18.11 11.90 10.40
N PHE A 316 17.46 12.05 9.24
CA PHE A 316 17.75 11.24 8.07
C PHE A 316 18.79 11.96 7.22
N ARG A 317 19.84 11.21 6.89
CA ARG A 317 20.98 11.70 6.12
C ARG A 317 20.65 11.97 4.65
N CYS A 318 19.68 11.26 4.11
CA CYS A 318 19.07 11.56 2.83
C CYS A 318 17.66 10.96 2.74
N ALA A 319 16.88 11.39 1.77
CA ALA A 319 15.53 10.88 1.53
C ALA A 319 15.24 10.67 0.05
N ILE A 320 14.34 9.74 -0.26
CA ILE A 320 13.90 9.43 -1.62
C ILE A 320 12.37 9.45 -1.68
N SER A 321 11.82 10.54 -2.23
CA SER A 321 10.38 10.75 -2.40
C SER A 321 9.96 10.31 -3.80
N GLU A 322 9.18 9.24 -3.91
CA GLU A 322 8.75 8.72 -5.20
C GLU A 322 7.27 8.93 -5.47
N ARG A 323 6.91 9.33 -6.71
CA ARG A 323 5.51 9.43 -7.18
C ARG A 323 4.57 10.00 -6.11
N ALA A 324 5.06 11.01 -5.40
CA ALA A 324 4.54 11.46 -4.12
C ALA A 324 3.44 12.49 -4.29
N VAL A 325 2.61 12.64 -3.26
CA VAL A 325 1.75 13.82 -3.10
C VAL A 325 2.50 14.81 -2.21
N ASN A 326 2.77 16.02 -2.71
CA ASN A 326 3.50 17.05 -1.97
C ASN A 326 2.64 18.28 -1.68
N ASP A 327 1.61 18.52 -2.50
CA ASP A 327 0.61 19.56 -2.31
C ASP A 327 -0.80 18.99 -2.52
N MET A 328 -1.52 18.85 -1.40
CA MET A 328 -2.85 18.24 -1.37
C MET A 328 -3.90 19.08 -2.11
N ALA A 329 -3.71 20.40 -2.19
CA ALA A 329 -4.65 21.29 -2.88
C ALA A 329 -4.61 21.08 -4.41
N SER A 330 -3.41 21.03 -4.99
CA SER A 330 -3.24 20.71 -6.41
C SER A 330 -3.53 19.25 -6.72
N GLU A 331 -3.30 18.33 -5.78
CA GLU A 331 -3.69 16.92 -5.92
C GLU A 331 -5.19 16.78 -6.18
N ASP A 332 -6.01 17.42 -5.36
CA ASP A 332 -7.48 17.38 -5.45
C ASP A 332 -8.01 17.90 -6.80
N GLY A 333 -7.22 18.71 -7.52
CA GLY A 333 -7.59 19.29 -8.81
C GLY A 333 -6.91 18.68 -10.04
N THR A 334 -5.92 17.80 -9.87
CA THR A 334 -5.12 17.28 -11.00
C THR A 334 -5.13 15.75 -11.11
N SER A 335 -5.37 15.05 -9.99
CA SER A 335 -5.35 13.58 -9.91
C SER A 335 -6.53 12.93 -10.67
N ASP A 336 -6.35 11.69 -11.13
CA ASP A 336 -7.44 10.80 -11.56
C ASP A 336 -8.39 10.41 -10.40
N LEU A 337 -8.01 10.76 -9.16
CA LEU A 337 -8.84 10.71 -7.96
C LEU A 337 -9.38 12.10 -7.54
N ALA A 338 -9.38 13.11 -8.41
CA ALA A 338 -9.86 14.45 -8.07
C ALA A 338 -11.21 14.43 -7.33
N GLY A 339 -11.29 15.16 -6.21
CA GLY A 339 -12.47 15.19 -5.33
C GLY A 339 -12.59 14.01 -4.37
N PHE A 340 -11.78 12.95 -4.47
CA PHE A 340 -11.75 11.84 -3.50
C PHE A 340 -11.30 12.34 -2.12
N PHE A 341 -10.28 13.19 -2.07
CA PHE A 341 -9.65 13.63 -0.84
C PHE A 341 -10.56 14.45 0.06
N ARG A 342 -11.65 15.04 -0.44
CA ARG A 342 -12.66 15.69 0.41
C ARG A 342 -13.30 14.73 1.41
N GLY A 343 -13.45 13.46 1.04
CA GLY A 343 -13.93 12.42 1.95
C GLY A 343 -12.92 12.02 3.01
N TYR A 344 -11.64 12.25 2.72
CA TYR A 344 -10.56 11.95 3.64
C TYR A 344 -10.30 13.12 4.61
N VAL A 345 -10.27 14.34 4.06
CA VAL A 345 -10.05 15.61 4.76
C VAL A 345 -11.28 16.05 5.56
N GLY A 346 -12.47 15.80 5.03
CA GLY A 346 -13.76 16.22 5.58
C GLY A 346 -14.34 17.50 4.97
N ALA A 347 -13.67 18.09 3.97
CA ALA A 347 -14.09 19.30 3.26
C ALA A 347 -13.41 19.39 1.89
N ALA A 348 -13.97 20.15 0.95
CA ALA A 348 -13.31 20.39 -0.33
C ALA A 348 -12.17 21.41 -0.22
N ALA A 349 -11.20 21.35 -1.14
CA ALA A 349 -10.00 22.20 -1.07
C ALA A 349 -10.29 23.71 -1.14
N TRP A 350 -11.32 24.14 -1.87
CA TRP A 350 -11.71 25.55 -1.95
C TRP A 350 -12.52 26.04 -0.75
N GLU A 351 -13.10 25.12 0.03
CA GLU A 351 -13.86 25.44 1.25
C GLU A 351 -12.91 25.59 2.44
N GLU A 352 -11.94 24.68 2.55
CA GLU A 352 -10.98 24.62 3.66
C GLU A 352 -9.52 24.60 3.14
N PRO A 353 -9.06 25.63 2.41
CA PRO A 353 -7.73 25.64 1.80
C PRO A 353 -6.60 25.52 2.84
N ASN A 354 -6.82 26.05 4.05
CA ASN A 354 -5.87 25.92 5.14
C ASN A 354 -5.76 24.49 5.67
N ALA A 355 -6.82 23.68 5.59
CA ALA A 355 -6.77 22.28 5.99
C ALA A 355 -5.87 21.48 5.04
N TYR A 356 -6.04 21.68 3.73
CA TYR A 356 -5.19 21.06 2.71
C TYR A 356 -3.74 21.52 2.83
N ALA A 357 -3.50 22.83 3.01
CA ALA A 357 -2.15 23.34 3.21
C ALA A 357 -1.46 22.74 4.45
N ARG A 358 -2.18 22.55 5.57
CA ARG A 358 -1.61 21.96 6.79
C ARG A 358 -1.14 20.52 6.60
N ILE A 359 -1.78 19.77 5.71
CA ILE A 359 -1.39 18.39 5.42
C ILE A 359 -0.50 18.29 4.17
N SER A 360 -0.11 19.39 3.51
CA SER A 360 0.82 19.37 2.38
C SER A 360 2.28 19.40 2.84
N PRO A 361 3.14 18.40 2.50
CA PRO A 361 4.57 18.48 2.75
C PRO A 361 5.23 19.76 2.21
N LEU A 362 4.73 20.30 1.09
CA LEU A 362 5.24 21.53 0.49
C LEU A 362 5.18 22.75 1.44
N SER A 363 4.20 22.81 2.34
CA SER A 363 4.09 23.87 3.35
C SER A 363 5.27 23.92 4.32
N TYR A 364 5.99 22.79 4.46
CA TYR A 364 7.11 22.61 5.37
C TYR A 364 8.46 22.54 4.63
N ALA A 365 8.49 22.88 3.33
CA ALA A 365 9.69 22.78 2.51
C ALA A 365 10.86 23.64 3.01
N ALA A 366 10.59 24.70 3.79
CA ALA A 366 11.64 25.54 4.37
C ALA A 366 12.52 24.76 5.36
N ASP A 367 11.95 23.77 6.05
CA ASP A 367 12.61 22.96 7.07
C ASP A 367 13.31 21.71 6.48
N MET A 368 13.07 21.41 5.20
CA MET A 368 13.73 20.32 4.48
C MET A 368 15.20 20.66 4.19
N THR A 369 16.10 20.13 5.01
CA THR A 369 17.56 20.35 4.91
C THR A 369 18.31 19.14 4.36
N SER A 370 17.81 17.92 4.57
CA SER A 370 18.43 16.69 4.08
C SER A 370 18.44 16.63 2.55
N PRO A 371 19.50 16.08 1.92
CA PRO A 371 19.51 15.75 0.50
C PRO A 371 18.28 14.92 0.10
N LEU A 372 17.56 15.36 -0.92
CA LEU A 372 16.31 14.74 -1.38
C LEU A 372 16.39 14.33 -2.86
N LEU A 373 16.14 13.05 -3.12
CA LEU A 373 15.90 12.55 -4.48
C LEU A 373 14.40 12.45 -4.72
N ILE A 374 13.92 13.10 -5.78
CA ILE A 374 12.54 13.02 -6.25
C ILE A 374 12.51 12.17 -7.51
N LEU A 375 11.77 11.06 -7.49
CA LEU A 375 11.56 10.18 -8.64
C LEU A 375 10.09 10.24 -9.07
N HIS A 376 9.81 10.69 -10.30
CA HIS A 376 8.44 10.86 -10.77
C HIS A 376 8.26 10.44 -12.24
N SER A 377 7.13 9.82 -12.56
CA SER A 377 6.81 9.44 -13.94
C SER A 377 5.97 10.51 -14.64
N GLU A 378 6.20 10.74 -15.93
CA GLU A 378 5.52 11.81 -16.68
C GLU A 378 4.03 11.54 -16.92
N GLU A 379 3.62 10.27 -17.01
CA GLU A 379 2.24 9.84 -17.23
C GLU A 379 1.59 9.30 -15.94
N ASP A 380 2.10 9.72 -14.77
CA ASP A 380 1.45 9.43 -13.50
C ASP A 380 0.19 10.30 -13.36
N LEU A 381 -0.99 9.71 -13.56
CA LEU A 381 -2.26 10.41 -13.34
C LEU A 381 -2.77 10.28 -11.89
N ARG A 382 -2.20 9.37 -11.11
CA ARG A 382 -2.62 9.14 -9.72
C ARG A 382 -2.07 10.21 -8.80
N CYS A 383 -0.76 10.43 -8.88
CA CYS A 383 -0.08 11.55 -8.26
C CYS A 383 0.60 12.33 -9.39
N PRO A 384 -0.08 13.31 -10.00
CA PRO A 384 0.42 14.05 -11.15
C PRO A 384 1.82 14.62 -10.98
N ILE A 385 2.60 14.66 -12.08
CA ILE A 385 4.02 15.06 -12.02
C ILE A 385 4.26 16.48 -11.48
N ASN A 386 3.24 17.36 -11.53
CA ASN A 386 3.34 18.67 -10.87
C ASN A 386 3.65 18.56 -9.37
N GLN A 387 3.28 17.45 -8.72
CA GLN A 387 3.63 17.19 -7.31
C GLN A 387 5.15 17.16 -7.10
N GLY A 388 5.89 16.45 -7.98
CA GLY A 388 7.35 16.42 -7.95
C GLY A 388 7.98 17.73 -8.41
N GLU A 389 7.43 18.37 -9.44
CA GLU A 389 7.93 19.63 -9.98
C GLU A 389 7.82 20.79 -9.00
N GLN A 390 6.70 20.90 -8.27
CA GLN A 390 6.49 21.95 -7.27
C GLN A 390 7.52 21.84 -6.14
N LEU A 391 7.68 20.64 -5.56
CA LEU A 391 8.64 20.42 -4.47
C LEU A 391 10.08 20.68 -4.93
N PHE A 392 10.48 20.13 -6.08
CA PHE A 392 11.81 20.38 -6.66
C PHE A 392 12.07 21.88 -6.85
N THR A 393 11.13 22.60 -7.47
CA THR A 393 11.30 24.02 -7.79
C THR A 393 11.43 24.86 -6.51
N VAL A 394 10.59 24.60 -5.51
CA VAL A 394 10.64 25.31 -4.22
C VAL A 394 11.97 25.05 -3.51
N LEU A 395 12.38 23.79 -3.35
CA LEU A 395 13.63 23.43 -2.70
C LEU A 395 14.86 23.99 -3.42
N ARG A 396 14.90 23.92 -4.76
CA ARG A 396 15.98 24.52 -5.55
C ARG A 396 16.04 26.04 -5.43
N SER A 397 14.90 26.72 -5.33
CA SER A 397 14.87 28.19 -5.12
C SER A 397 15.53 28.59 -3.78
N MET A 398 15.45 27.72 -2.78
CA MET A 398 16.11 27.84 -1.48
C MET A 398 17.54 27.28 -1.46
N ARG A 399 18.05 26.84 -2.62
CA ARG A 399 19.38 26.23 -2.79
C ARG A 399 19.59 24.94 -1.97
N ARG A 400 18.52 24.20 -1.67
CA ARG A 400 18.58 22.88 -1.03
C ARG A 400 19.18 21.84 -1.98
N ASP A 401 19.83 20.82 -1.42
CA ASP A 401 20.32 19.69 -2.19
C ASP A 401 19.15 18.79 -2.59
N VAL A 402 18.75 18.86 -3.87
CA VAL A 402 17.60 18.12 -4.38
C VAL A 402 17.80 17.78 -5.86
N GLU A 403 17.44 16.56 -6.22
CA GLU A 403 17.46 16.03 -7.58
C GLU A 403 16.04 15.63 -7.99
N LEU A 404 15.67 15.88 -9.26
CA LEU A 404 14.43 15.40 -9.84
C LEU A 404 14.76 14.52 -11.05
N ILE A 405 14.39 13.25 -10.97
CA ILE A 405 14.43 12.32 -12.10
C ILE A 405 13.02 12.11 -12.63
N ARG A 406 12.87 12.29 -13.94
CA ARG A 406 11.63 12.10 -14.67
C ARG A 406 11.70 10.83 -15.51
N PHE A 407 10.72 9.96 -15.36
CA PHE A 407 10.60 8.75 -16.17
C PHE A 407 9.56 8.96 -17.28
N PRO A 408 9.99 9.09 -18.56
CA PRO A 408 9.06 9.28 -19.67
C PRO A 408 8.28 8.00 -19.95
N ALA A 409 7.03 8.15 -20.40
CA ALA A 409 6.12 7.06 -20.77
C ALA A 409 5.82 6.03 -19.65
N GLU A 410 6.16 6.36 -18.40
CA GLU A 410 5.85 5.58 -17.22
C GLU A 410 4.68 6.20 -16.46
N SER A 411 3.96 5.38 -15.68
CA SER A 411 2.84 5.81 -14.85
C SER A 411 3.15 5.65 -13.37
N HIS A 412 2.12 5.76 -12.53
CA HIS A 412 2.19 5.45 -11.10
C HIS A 412 2.71 4.02 -10.80
N GLU A 413 2.62 3.12 -11.78
CA GLU A 413 2.97 1.71 -11.67
C GLU A 413 4.43 1.40 -12.02
N LEU A 414 5.28 2.39 -12.32
CA LEU A 414 6.70 2.20 -12.69
C LEU A 414 7.38 1.10 -11.86
N THR A 415 7.31 1.20 -10.52
CA THR A 415 7.97 0.27 -9.60
C THR A 415 7.43 -1.15 -9.62
N ARG A 416 6.18 -1.36 -10.03
CA ARG A 416 5.48 -2.65 -9.97
C ARG A 416 5.40 -3.33 -11.33
N SER A 417 5.10 -2.56 -12.37
CA SER A 417 4.86 -3.07 -13.73
C SER A 417 5.35 -2.14 -14.84
N GLY A 418 6.21 -1.16 -14.54
CA GLY A 418 6.85 -0.34 -15.56
C GLY A 418 7.78 -1.13 -16.48
N SER A 419 8.32 -0.45 -17.49
CA SER A 419 9.30 -1.04 -18.39
C SER A 419 10.45 -1.69 -17.60
N PRO A 420 10.86 -2.93 -17.91
CA PRO A 420 11.99 -3.56 -17.23
C PRO A 420 13.25 -2.70 -17.23
N THR A 421 13.50 -1.96 -18.32
CA THR A 421 14.63 -1.03 -18.42
C THR A 421 14.53 0.10 -17.41
N HIS A 422 13.37 0.76 -17.32
CA HIS A 422 13.18 1.87 -16.38
C HIS A 422 13.19 1.38 -14.93
N ARG A 423 12.69 0.17 -14.65
CA ARG A 423 12.78 -0.43 -13.31
C ARG A 423 14.23 -0.67 -12.88
N VAL A 424 15.06 -1.20 -13.78
CA VAL A 424 16.51 -1.38 -13.51
C VAL A 424 17.19 -0.03 -13.30
N GLN A 425 16.99 0.93 -14.21
CA GLN A 425 17.56 2.27 -14.08
C GLN A 425 17.16 2.96 -12.78
N ARG A 426 15.89 2.81 -12.37
CA ARG A 426 15.43 3.31 -11.09
C ARG A 426 16.19 2.70 -9.92
N PHE A 427 16.38 1.37 -9.89
CA PHE A 427 17.20 0.74 -8.85
C PHE A 427 18.64 1.28 -8.85
N GLU A 428 19.25 1.43 -10.02
CA GLU A 428 20.61 1.99 -10.14
C GLU A 428 20.69 3.42 -9.57
N ILE A 429 19.73 4.28 -9.90
CA ILE A 429 19.63 5.66 -9.40
C ILE A 429 19.45 5.69 -7.89
N VAL A 430 18.53 4.89 -7.35
CA VAL A 430 18.26 4.79 -5.91
C VAL A 430 19.53 4.35 -5.18
N LEU A 431 20.17 3.27 -5.64
CA LEU A 431 21.40 2.77 -5.04
C LEU A 431 22.56 3.76 -5.17
N GLU A 432 22.69 4.46 -6.29
CA GLU A 432 23.72 5.49 -6.47
C GLU A 432 23.52 6.63 -5.45
N PHE A 433 22.30 7.12 -5.30
CA PHE A 433 21.96 8.17 -4.35
C PHE A 433 22.21 7.75 -2.90
N LEU A 434 21.72 6.56 -2.50
CA LEU A 434 22.00 6.00 -1.17
C LEU A 434 23.50 5.86 -0.93
N ASN A 435 24.25 5.30 -1.89
CA ASN A 435 25.70 5.15 -1.77
C ASN A 435 26.43 6.50 -1.65
N ARG A 436 25.98 7.53 -2.36
CA ARG A 436 26.60 8.86 -2.31
C ARG A 436 26.47 9.48 -0.92
N HIS A 437 25.31 9.32 -0.29
CA HIS A 437 25.01 9.98 0.98
C HIS A 437 25.28 9.12 2.20
N LEU A 438 25.24 7.78 2.12
CA LEU A 438 25.37 6.88 3.26
C LEU A 438 26.74 6.19 3.37
N ARG A 439 27.72 6.53 2.54
CA ARG A 439 29.10 6.02 2.70
C ARG A 439 29.76 6.58 3.96
N GLU A 440 30.62 5.77 4.58
CA GLU A 440 31.47 6.23 5.67
C GLU A 440 32.32 7.43 5.23
N GLY A 441 32.34 8.48 6.06
CA GLY A 441 33.12 9.68 5.79
C GLY A 441 32.57 10.60 4.69
N ALA A 442 31.37 10.36 4.15
CA ALA A 442 30.68 11.38 3.36
C ALA A 442 30.50 12.64 4.23
N SER A 443 30.70 13.84 3.67
CA SER A 443 30.32 15.09 4.34
C SER A 443 28.83 15.34 4.13
N ALA A 444 28.13 15.78 5.17
CA ALA A 444 26.75 16.24 5.09
C ALA A 444 26.63 17.50 4.22
#